data_AF-A0A8J4W5Z0-F1
#
_entry.id   AF-A0A8J4W5Z0-F1
#
_cell.length_a   1.000
_cell.length_b   1.000
_cell.length_c   1.000
_cell.angle_alpha   90.00
_cell.angle_beta   90.00
_cell.angle_gamma   90.00
#
_symmetry.space_group_name_H-M   'P 1'
#
loop_
_entity.id
_entity.type
_entity.pdbx_description
1 polymer ?
#
loop_
_entity_poly.entity_id
_entity_poly.type
_entity_poly.pdbx_seq_one_letter_code
_entity_poly.pdbx_strand_id
1 'polypeptide(L)'
;MLQRKSETDHGQRVWLTKLHLLLNMAAGVLVALAGVVVYIAKHGAGEQHFATPHSWAALVTGMFFALNVFQGLLLTYEGEKPNWQWKDETHVLTGVLIYVGGVATMLYGLYTSSWGAHNFTPERQFQLTVLVIAAHVTLVGKSLVLQRRQPNKQQQKIAKVA
;
A
#
# COMPACT_ATOMS: atom_id res chain seq x y z
N MET A 1 -8.12 4.52 7.00
CA MET A 1 -8.10 3.13 7.52
C MET A 1 -8.00 3.04 9.04
N LEU A 2 -7.02 3.66 9.71
CA LEU A 2 -6.92 3.58 11.19
C LEU A 2 -8.14 4.12 11.95
N GLN A 3 -8.83 5.11 11.37
CA GLN A 3 -10.08 5.64 11.91
C GLN A 3 -11.16 4.56 12.06
N ARG A 4 -11.19 3.53 11.20
CA ARG A 4 -12.12 2.38 11.31
C ARG A 4 -11.94 1.63 12.63
N LYS A 5 -10.73 1.57 13.19
CA LYS A 5 -10.47 0.85 14.45
C LYS A 5 -11.07 1.58 15.67
N SER A 6 -11.19 2.90 15.61
CA SER A 6 -11.83 3.72 16.67
C SER A 6 -13.30 4.02 16.42
N GLU A 7 -13.78 3.81 15.19
CA GLU A 7 -15.13 4.18 14.81
C GLU A 7 -16.13 3.22 15.47
N THR A 8 -17.15 3.77 16.12
CA THR A 8 -18.20 2.98 16.77
C THR A 8 -19.40 2.81 15.86
N ASP A 9 -19.61 3.72 14.90
CA ASP A 9 -20.70 3.63 13.95
C ASP A 9 -20.45 2.52 12.91
N HIS A 10 -21.40 1.59 12.79
CA HIS A 10 -21.27 0.44 11.88
C HIS A 10 -21.28 0.88 10.41
N GLY A 11 -22.17 1.80 10.02
CA GLY A 11 -22.30 2.27 8.64
C GLY A 11 -21.03 2.95 8.16
N GLN A 12 -20.44 3.79 9.00
CA GLN A 12 -19.18 4.48 8.74
C GLN A 12 -18.00 3.51 8.67
N ARG A 13 -17.95 2.48 9.53
CA ARG A 13 -16.93 1.43 9.41
C ARG A 13 -17.02 0.68 8.09
N VAL A 14 -18.22 0.36 7.62
CA VAL A 14 -18.45 -0.30 6.33
C VAL A 14 -18.05 0.62 5.18
N TRP A 15 -18.45 1.89 5.23
CA TRP A 15 -18.06 2.88 4.22
C TRP A 15 -16.54 3.03 4.12
N LEU A 16 -15.83 3.10 5.27
CA LEU A 16 -14.37 3.15 5.30
C LEU A 16 -13.72 1.90 4.69
N THR A 17 -14.29 0.70 4.89
CA THR A 17 -13.81 -0.53 4.22
C THR A 17 -14.03 -0.46 2.71
N LYS A 18 -15.19 0.00 2.24
CA LYS A 18 -15.48 0.16 0.81
C LYS A 18 -14.56 1.19 0.15
N LEU A 19 -14.31 2.32 0.82
CA LEU A 19 -13.35 3.32 0.35
C LEU A 19 -11.94 2.73 0.25
N HIS A 20 -11.51 1.92 1.22
CA HIS A 20 -10.22 1.24 1.14
C HIS A 20 -10.14 0.31 -0.07
N LEU A 21 -11.17 -0.49 -0.32
CA LEU A 21 -11.22 -1.34 -1.51
C LEU A 21 -11.12 -0.49 -2.78
N LEU A 22 -11.92 0.59 -2.88
CA LEU A 22 -11.88 1.49 -4.03
C LEU A 22 -10.49 2.08 -4.29
N LEU A 23 -9.81 2.56 -3.24
CA LEU A 23 -8.47 3.12 -3.35
C LEU A 23 -7.43 2.07 -3.78
N ASN A 24 -7.53 0.83 -3.29
CA ASN A 24 -6.66 -0.24 -3.75
C ASN A 24 -6.97 -0.63 -5.20
N MET A 25 -8.24 -0.73 -5.60
CA MET A 25 -8.59 -1.01 -7.00
C MET A 25 -8.06 0.08 -7.94
N ALA A 26 -8.19 1.36 -7.56
CA ALA A 26 -7.62 2.47 -8.32
C ALA A 26 -6.09 2.38 -8.41
N ALA A 27 -5.40 2.07 -7.30
CA ALA A 27 -3.96 1.86 -7.31
C ALA A 27 -3.55 0.69 -8.22
N GLY A 28 -4.29 -0.42 -8.18
CA GLY A 28 -4.07 -1.57 -9.07
C GLY A 28 -4.20 -1.22 -10.55
N VAL A 29 -5.21 -0.44 -10.92
CA VAL A 29 -5.38 0.06 -12.29
C VAL A 29 -4.20 0.94 -12.70
N LEU A 30 -3.79 1.88 -11.85
CA LEU A 30 -2.65 2.76 -12.14
C LEU A 30 -1.34 1.97 -12.31
N VAL A 31 -1.08 0.98 -11.46
CA VAL A 31 0.10 0.13 -11.56
C VAL A 31 0.07 -0.73 -12.83
N ALA A 32 -1.10 -1.29 -13.18
CA ALA A 32 -1.25 -2.05 -14.42
C ALA A 32 -1.00 -1.18 -15.67
N LEU A 33 -1.57 0.03 -15.70
CA LEU A 33 -1.34 0.99 -16.78
C LEU A 33 0.13 1.40 -16.89
N ALA A 34 0.79 1.67 -15.76
CA ALA A 34 2.23 1.96 -15.72
C ALA A 34 3.05 0.78 -16.29
N GLY A 35 2.69 -0.46 -15.94
CA GLY A 35 3.30 -1.66 -16.50
C GLY A 35 3.14 -1.77 -18.02
N VAL A 36 1.94 -1.50 -18.54
CA VAL A 36 1.66 -1.47 -19.98
C VAL A 36 2.48 -0.39 -20.69
N VAL A 37 2.55 0.82 -20.13
CA VAL A 37 3.35 1.92 -20.70
C VAL A 37 4.82 1.53 -20.77
N VAL A 38 5.38 0.97 -19.69
CA VAL A 38 6.77 0.51 -19.66
C VAL A 38 6.99 -0.63 -20.66
N TYR A 39 6.04 -1.55 -20.79
CA TYR A 39 6.12 -2.64 -21.76
C TYR A 39 6.21 -2.08 -23.21
N ILE A 40 5.30 -1.18 -23.59
CA ILE A 40 5.27 -0.58 -24.92
C ILE A 40 6.55 0.21 -25.19
N ALA A 41 6.99 1.04 -24.23
CA ALA A 41 8.19 1.85 -24.37
C ALA A 41 9.45 0.98 -24.58
N LYS A 42 9.61 -0.07 -23.77
CA LYS A 42 10.74 -1.00 -23.90
C LYS A 42 10.69 -1.80 -25.20
N HIS A 43 9.52 -2.28 -25.58
CA HIS A 43 9.35 -3.01 -26.83
C HIS A 43 9.73 -2.14 -28.03
N GLY A 44 9.25 -0.89 -28.08
CA GLY A 44 9.59 0.06 -29.15
C GLY A 44 11.07 0.44 -29.20
N ALA A 45 11.75 0.44 -28.06
CA ALA A 45 13.19 0.71 -27.95
C ALA A 45 14.08 -0.54 -28.14
N GLY A 46 13.50 -1.74 -28.31
CA GLY A 46 14.25 -3.00 -28.36
C GLY A 46 14.95 -3.37 -27.04
N GLU A 47 14.48 -2.82 -25.91
CA GLU A 47 15.05 -3.10 -24.60
C GLU A 47 14.55 -4.43 -24.01
N GLN A 48 15.40 -5.10 -23.23
CA GLN A 48 14.99 -6.31 -22.51
C GLN A 48 14.01 -6.01 -21.36
N HIS A 49 12.95 -6.82 -21.27
CA HIS A 49 12.04 -6.84 -20.13
C HIS A 49 12.65 -7.62 -18.97
N PHE A 50 12.26 -7.26 -17.73
CA PHE A 50 12.74 -7.94 -16.52
C PHE A 50 14.27 -8.05 -16.38
N ALA A 51 15.01 -7.10 -16.95
CA ALA A 51 16.47 -7.10 -16.93
C ALA A 51 17.08 -6.43 -15.68
N THR A 52 16.28 -5.75 -14.85
CA THR A 52 16.77 -5.03 -13.67
C THR A 52 16.15 -5.57 -12.39
N PRO A 53 16.83 -5.46 -11.23
CA PRO A 53 16.23 -5.89 -9.97
C PRO A 53 15.00 -5.05 -9.60
N HIS A 54 14.91 -3.77 -10.05
CA HIS A 54 13.69 -2.97 -9.94
C HIS A 54 12.50 -3.66 -10.62
N SER A 55 12.66 -4.15 -11.85
CA SER A 55 11.56 -4.80 -12.58
C SER A 55 11.12 -6.12 -11.94
N TRP A 56 12.04 -6.89 -11.36
CA TRP A 56 11.68 -8.09 -10.58
C TRP A 56 10.98 -7.73 -9.26
N ALA A 57 11.49 -6.75 -8.53
CA ALA A 57 10.87 -6.29 -7.28
C ALA A 57 9.46 -5.73 -7.52
N ALA A 58 9.27 -4.98 -8.61
CA ALA A 58 7.97 -4.46 -9.04
C ALA A 58 7.00 -5.58 -9.39
N LEU A 59 7.45 -6.62 -10.11
CA LEU A 59 6.63 -7.79 -10.43
C LEU A 59 6.18 -8.52 -9.16
N VAL A 60 7.12 -8.86 -8.28
CA VAL A 60 6.83 -9.60 -7.05
C VAL A 60 5.89 -8.81 -6.15
N THR A 61 6.19 -7.53 -5.92
CA THR A 61 5.34 -6.64 -5.10
C THR A 61 3.96 -6.46 -5.72
N GLY A 62 3.88 -6.29 -7.05
CA GLY A 62 2.61 -6.17 -7.78
C GLY A 62 1.77 -7.45 -7.74
N MET A 63 2.40 -8.62 -7.82
CA MET A 63 1.72 -9.91 -7.65
C MET A 63 1.16 -10.06 -6.24
N PHE A 64 1.97 -9.83 -5.21
CA PHE A 64 1.49 -9.88 -3.83
C PHE A 64 0.37 -8.86 -3.58
N PHE A 65 0.47 -7.65 -4.15
CA PHE A 65 -0.60 -6.67 -4.12
C PHE A 65 -1.90 -7.22 -4.71
N ALA A 66 -1.86 -7.76 -5.93
CA ALA A 66 -3.05 -8.31 -6.59
C ALA A 66 -3.65 -9.47 -5.79
N LEU A 67 -2.82 -10.38 -5.29
CA LEU A 67 -3.25 -11.50 -4.45
C LEU A 67 -3.88 -11.02 -3.14
N ASN A 68 -3.32 -10.00 -2.50
CA ASN A 68 -3.86 -9.46 -1.26
C ASN A 68 -5.21 -8.76 -1.47
N VAL A 69 -5.38 -8.01 -2.58
CA VAL A 69 -6.67 -7.44 -2.97
C VAL A 69 -7.70 -8.55 -3.23
N PHE A 70 -7.31 -9.59 -3.98
CA PHE A 70 -8.16 -10.74 -4.27
C PHE A 70 -8.57 -11.50 -2.99
N GLN A 71 -7.62 -11.77 -2.09
CA GLN A 71 -7.90 -12.35 -0.78
C GLN A 71 -8.91 -11.49 0.00
N GLY A 72 -8.75 -10.16 0.01
CA GLY A 72 -9.68 -9.27 0.67
C GLY A 72 -11.10 -9.30 0.09
N LEU A 73 -11.23 -9.50 -1.23
CA LEU A 73 -12.52 -9.71 -1.89
C LEU A 73 -13.13 -11.06 -1.49
N LEU A 74 -12.35 -12.14 -1.50
CA LEU A 74 -12.82 -13.46 -1.07
C LEU A 74 -13.35 -13.42 0.36
N LEU A 75 -12.57 -12.90 1.31
CA LEU A 75 -13.01 -12.76 2.72
C LEU A 75 -14.27 -11.89 2.86
N THR A 76 -14.49 -10.95 1.94
CA THR A 76 -15.69 -10.11 1.94
C THR A 76 -16.93 -10.87 1.42
N TYR A 77 -16.77 -11.81 0.48
CA TYR A 77 -17.87 -12.40 -0.28
C TYR A 77 -17.98 -13.94 -0.19
N GLU A 78 -17.16 -14.62 0.62
CA GLU A 78 -17.16 -16.09 0.73
C GLU A 78 -18.45 -16.68 1.31
N GLY A 79 -19.21 -15.90 2.11
CA GLY A 79 -20.47 -16.32 2.72
C GLY A 79 -21.71 -15.90 1.94
N GLU A 80 -22.88 -16.34 2.39
CA GLU A 80 -24.18 -16.01 1.78
C GLU A 80 -24.47 -14.50 1.72
N LYS A 81 -23.86 -13.71 2.61
CA LYS A 81 -23.99 -12.25 2.65
C LYS A 81 -22.61 -11.60 2.75
N PRO A 82 -22.40 -10.43 2.11
CA PRO A 82 -21.11 -9.74 2.18
C PRO A 82 -20.75 -9.33 3.61
N ASN A 83 -19.59 -9.78 4.08
CA ASN A 83 -19.02 -9.40 5.37
C ASN A 83 -17.96 -8.30 5.19
N TRP A 84 -18.32 -7.04 5.38
CA TRP A 84 -17.39 -5.92 5.24
C TRP A 84 -16.48 -5.68 6.46
N GLN A 85 -16.63 -6.49 7.51
CA GLN A 85 -15.99 -6.25 8.81
C GLN A 85 -15.14 -7.42 9.33
N TRP A 86 -14.73 -8.33 8.45
CA TRP A 86 -13.77 -9.39 8.80
C TRP A 86 -12.44 -8.81 9.31
N LYS A 87 -11.70 -9.67 10.01
CA LYS A 87 -10.37 -9.43 10.56
C LYS A 87 -9.50 -10.62 10.18
N ASP A 88 -8.41 -10.34 9.47
CA ASP A 88 -7.43 -11.34 9.08
C ASP A 88 -6.04 -10.74 9.26
N GLU A 89 -5.23 -11.38 10.10
CA GLU A 89 -3.89 -10.87 10.43
C GLU A 89 -2.93 -11.03 9.26
N THR A 90 -3.07 -12.10 8.48
CA THR A 90 -2.27 -12.36 7.28
C THR A 90 -2.48 -11.29 6.23
N HIS A 91 -3.72 -10.89 5.95
CA HIS A 91 -4.04 -9.82 5.01
C HIS A 91 -3.46 -8.48 5.46
N VAL A 92 -3.50 -8.20 6.77
CA VAL A 92 -2.92 -6.97 7.33
C VAL A 92 -1.41 -6.98 7.21
N LEU A 93 -0.74 -8.06 7.61
CA LEU A 93 0.71 -8.19 7.53
C LEU A 93 1.19 -8.09 6.08
N THR A 94 0.57 -8.85 5.18
CA THR A 94 0.87 -8.83 3.75
C THR A 94 0.68 -7.42 3.18
N GLY A 95 -0.43 -6.74 3.52
CA GLY A 95 -0.67 -5.35 3.12
C GLY A 95 0.42 -4.37 3.58
N VAL A 96 0.96 -4.54 4.80
CA VAL A 96 2.08 -3.73 5.29
C VAL A 96 3.37 -4.03 4.52
N LEU A 97 3.66 -5.32 4.26
CA LEU A 97 4.83 -5.73 3.49
C LEU A 97 4.78 -5.21 2.05
N ILE A 98 3.60 -5.25 1.40
CA ILE A 98 3.39 -4.67 0.07
C ILE A 98 3.64 -3.17 0.08
N TYR A 99 3.15 -2.45 1.09
CA TYR A 99 3.39 -1.01 1.21
C TYR A 99 4.88 -0.70 1.32
N VAL A 100 5.60 -1.37 2.24
CA VAL A 100 7.05 -1.19 2.40
C VAL A 100 7.81 -1.59 1.14
N GLY A 101 7.46 -2.73 0.55
CA GLY A 101 8.05 -3.23 -0.70
C GLY A 101 7.79 -2.30 -1.88
N GLY A 102 6.63 -1.66 -1.95
CA GLY A 102 6.29 -0.67 -2.98
C GLY A 102 7.16 0.58 -2.87
N VAL A 103 7.35 1.11 -1.65
CA VAL A 103 8.25 2.24 -1.41
C VAL A 103 9.69 1.88 -1.76
N ALA A 104 10.17 0.71 -1.30
CA ALA A 104 11.51 0.23 -1.60
C ALA A 104 11.72 0.07 -3.12
N THR A 105 10.75 -0.52 -3.82
CA THR A 105 10.79 -0.71 -5.29
C THR A 105 10.83 0.63 -6.02
N MET A 106 10.05 1.63 -5.57
CA MET A 106 10.04 2.97 -6.14
C MET A 106 11.41 3.66 -5.98
N LEU A 107 11.98 3.60 -4.77
CA LEU A 107 13.31 4.16 -4.50
C LEU A 107 14.38 3.44 -5.32
N TYR A 108 14.33 2.10 -5.38
CA TYR A 108 15.27 1.32 -6.16
C TYR A 108 15.17 1.64 -7.66
N GLY A 109 13.96 1.96 -8.15
CA GLY A 109 13.72 2.42 -9.51
C GLY A 109 14.43 3.75 -9.84
N LEU A 110 14.55 4.67 -8.88
CA LEU A 110 15.29 5.93 -9.09
C LEU A 110 16.76 5.68 -9.44
N TYR A 111 17.38 4.66 -8.83
CA TYR A 111 18.80 4.37 -9.00
C TYR A 111 19.11 3.33 -10.08
N THR A 112 18.20 2.40 -10.35
CA THR A 112 18.52 1.21 -11.17
C THR A 112 17.67 1.05 -12.42
N SER A 113 16.58 1.82 -12.57
CA SER A 113 15.87 1.84 -13.84
C SER A 113 16.64 2.67 -14.87
N SER A 114 16.57 2.27 -16.14
CA SER A 114 17.17 3.03 -17.26
C SER A 114 16.69 4.48 -17.26
N TRP A 115 15.40 4.69 -17.02
CA TRP A 115 14.81 6.03 -16.96
C TRP A 115 15.27 6.83 -15.73
N GLY A 116 15.16 6.28 -14.51
CA GLY A 116 15.50 6.99 -13.28
C GLY A 116 16.98 7.38 -13.19
N ALA A 117 17.86 6.44 -13.55
CA ALA A 117 19.30 6.66 -13.54
C ALA A 117 19.74 7.71 -14.57
N HIS A 118 19.05 7.80 -15.72
CA HIS A 118 19.37 8.75 -16.78
C HIS A 118 18.79 10.15 -16.57
N ASN A 119 17.61 10.27 -15.91
CA ASN A 119 16.90 11.54 -15.80
C ASN A 119 17.20 12.33 -14.52
N PHE A 120 17.82 11.71 -13.50
CA PHE A 120 18.15 12.39 -12.25
C PHE A 120 19.65 12.31 -11.96
N THR A 121 20.24 13.45 -11.59
CA THR A 121 21.61 13.47 -11.05
C THR A 121 21.66 12.74 -9.71
N PRO A 122 22.82 12.23 -9.27
CA PRO A 122 22.96 11.56 -7.98
C PRO A 122 22.44 12.39 -6.79
N GLU A 123 22.66 13.71 -6.82
CA GLU A 123 22.17 14.63 -5.79
C GLU A 123 20.65 14.70 -5.77
N ARG A 124 20.00 14.73 -6.95
CA ARG A 124 18.54 14.73 -7.06
C ARG A 124 17.94 13.40 -6.64
N GLN A 125 18.56 12.28 -7.00
CA GLN A 125 18.14 10.95 -6.55
C GLN A 125 18.17 10.86 -5.03
N PHE A 126 19.23 11.35 -4.40
CA PHE A 126 19.34 11.40 -2.94
C PHE A 126 18.27 12.29 -2.30
N GLN A 127 18.07 13.51 -2.80
CA GLN A 127 17.03 14.43 -2.30
C GLN A 127 15.64 13.80 -2.38
N LEU A 128 15.28 13.21 -3.53
CA LEU A 128 13.99 12.54 -3.71
C LEU A 128 13.84 11.36 -2.75
N THR A 129 14.90 10.57 -2.57
CA THR A 129 14.92 9.44 -1.64
C THR A 129 14.64 9.90 -0.21
N VAL A 130 15.31 10.94 0.26
CA VAL A 130 15.09 11.50 1.60
C VAL A 130 13.65 12.02 1.75
N LEU A 131 13.13 12.74 0.76
CA LEU A 131 11.77 13.27 0.80
C LEU A 131 10.71 12.16 0.83
N VAL A 132 10.87 11.14 -0.01
CA VAL A 132 9.99 9.97 -0.03
C VAL A 132 10.03 9.26 1.32
N ILE A 133 11.22 8.97 1.85
CA ILE A 133 11.36 8.30 3.15
C ILE A 133 10.71 9.15 4.24
N ALA A 134 11.00 10.45 4.31
CA ALA A 134 10.43 11.34 5.30
C ALA A 134 8.89 11.38 5.25
N ALA A 135 8.30 11.44 4.06
CA ALA A 135 6.85 11.39 3.87
C ALA A 135 6.26 10.07 4.39
N HIS A 136 6.86 8.93 4.03
CA HIS A 136 6.33 7.61 4.42
C HIS A 136 6.55 7.32 5.92
N VAL A 137 7.68 7.74 6.49
CA VAL A 137 7.94 7.69 7.94
C VAL A 137 6.94 8.56 8.69
N THR A 138 6.63 9.76 8.20
CA THR A 138 5.64 10.64 8.83
C THR A 138 4.24 10.02 8.80
N LEU A 139 3.85 9.41 7.68
CA LEU A 139 2.58 8.70 7.55
C LEU A 139 2.49 7.52 8.53
N VAL A 140 3.53 6.67 8.59
CA VAL A 140 3.60 5.53 9.52
C VAL A 140 3.64 6.02 10.97
N GLY A 141 4.42 7.05 11.28
CA GLY A 141 4.51 7.64 12.62
C GLY A 141 3.17 8.18 13.11
N LYS A 142 2.48 8.96 12.27
CA LYS A 142 1.10 9.42 12.56
C LYS A 142 0.17 8.23 12.80
N SER A 143 0.35 7.16 12.04
CA SER A 143 -0.43 5.93 12.15
C SER A 143 -0.28 5.28 13.54
N LEU A 144 0.95 5.19 14.05
CA LEU A 144 1.30 4.62 15.35
C LEU A 144 0.82 5.49 16.51
N VAL A 145 0.94 6.82 16.39
CA VAL A 145 0.45 7.76 17.40
C VAL A 145 -1.07 7.66 17.56
N LEU A 146 -1.82 7.53 16.45
CA LEU A 146 -3.27 7.36 16.49
C LEU A 146 -3.67 6.04 17.16
N GLN A 147 -2.91 4.95 16.97
CA GLN A 147 -3.14 3.69 17.68
C GLN A 147 -2.92 3.84 19.19
N ARG A 148 -1.84 4.51 19.63
CA ARG A 148 -1.56 4.72 21.07
C ARG A 148 -2.62 5.55 21.80
N ARG A 149 -3.35 6.43 21.10
CA ARG A 149 -4.43 7.24 21.70
C ARG A 149 -5.73 6.47 21.95
N GLN A 150 -5.93 5.31 21.30
CA GLN A 150 -7.11 4.46 21.50
C GLN A 150 -7.17 3.73 22.85
N PRO A 151 -6.10 3.07 23.37
CA PRO A 151 -6.16 2.35 24.65
C PRO A 151 -6.52 3.27 25.83
N ASN A 152 -6.02 4.52 25.85
CA ASN A 152 -6.32 5.46 26.93
C ASN A 152 -7.81 5.85 27.01
N LYS A 153 -8.51 5.98 25.88
CA LYS A 153 -9.96 6.32 25.91
C LYS A 153 -10.81 5.15 26.38
N GLN A 154 -10.42 3.91 26.07
CA GLN A 154 -11.14 2.71 26.49
C GLN A 154 -10.91 2.42 27.98
N GLN A 155 -9.69 2.61 28.48
CA GLN A 155 -9.37 2.53 29.91
C GLN A 155 -10.06 3.63 30.74
N GLN A 156 -10.12 4.88 30.26
CA GLN A 156 -10.86 5.95 30.93
C GLN A 156 -12.37 5.72 30.97
N LYS A 157 -12.95 5.03 29.99
CA LYS A 157 -14.39 4.71 29.98
C LYS A 157 -14.72 3.61 31.00
N ILE A 158 -13.86 2.60 31.14
CA ILE A 158 -14.02 1.53 32.14
C ILE A 158 -13.89 2.11 33.56
N ALA A 159 -12.91 2.99 33.79
CA ALA A 159 -12.70 3.64 35.09
C ALA A 159 -13.78 4.68 35.49
N LYS A 160 -14.69 5.06 34.58
CA LYS A 160 -15.83 5.95 34.87
C LYS A 160 -17.16 5.20 35.06
N VAL A 161 -17.19 3.92 34.74
CA VAL A 161 -18.39 3.07 34.84
C VAL A 161 -18.28 2.09 36.03
N ALA A 162 -17.07 1.87 36.54
CA ALA A 162 -16.80 1.28 37.86
C ALA A 162 -16.83 2.37 38.95
#